data_AF-Q46T14-F1
#
_entry.id   AF-Q46T14-F1
#
_cell.length_a   1.000
_cell.length_b   1.000
_cell.length_c   1.000
_cell.angle_alpha   90.00
_cell.angle_beta   90.00
_cell.angle_gamma   90.00
#
_symmetry.space_group_name_H-M   'P 1'
#
loop_
_entity.id
_entity.type
_entity.pdbx_description
1 polymer ?
#
loop_
_entity_poly.entity_id
_entity_poly.type
_entity_poly.pdbx_seq_one_letter_code
_entity_poly.pdbx_strand_id
1 'polypeptide(L)'
;MRLADFILRNIEPILEEWETFAASLLPAAKDLDSMALRDHAQQILQAIAHDLTMPQTRDQQRQKSLGRAPQLSGAPETAAQTHAVLRARSGFNINQLAAEYRALRASVLRLWMDQCESVAPHLDDMIRFNEAIDQALAESVSFFSMQVEQAHNLLLGMLGHDMRSPLQTIRMTASYLAALNAGEAVSDAAARLIRSGARMQTLLDDLCDFNRTKLGLGVNISPRDVDLAEVFVDVVDQLRASHPGRQIDLELTGKLQGYWDGQRLQQLLGNLVLNAINYGAQDAPVRVVASADDDEVCFEVRNIGPAIDEETLERMFDPLQRGPCHTAVSDAQAGLGLGLYIASEIARAHRGSIYVRSDSTETAFGVRLPRRP
;
A
#
# COMPACT_ATOMS: atom_id res chain seq x y z
N MET A 1 22.48 24.02 -36.72
CA MET A 1 21.06 23.59 -36.86
C MET A 1 20.47 23.54 -35.46
N ARG A 2 19.25 24.06 -35.25
CA ARG A 2 18.57 23.96 -33.94
C ARG A 2 18.26 22.50 -33.63
N LEU A 3 18.32 22.10 -32.37
CA LEU A 3 18.11 20.71 -31.97
C LEU A 3 16.68 20.22 -32.27
N ALA A 4 15.67 21.09 -32.15
CA ALA A 4 14.28 20.78 -32.48
C ALA A 4 14.12 20.33 -33.95
N ASP A 5 14.73 21.08 -34.88
CA ASP A 5 14.69 20.76 -36.31
C ASP A 5 15.43 19.46 -36.62
N PHE A 6 16.55 19.23 -35.94
CA PHE A 6 17.31 17.99 -36.05
C PHE A 6 16.47 16.78 -35.64
N ILE A 7 15.83 16.83 -34.46
CA ILE A 7 15.01 15.73 -33.95
C ILE A 7 13.91 15.38 -34.96
N LEU A 8 13.17 16.39 -35.45
CA LEU A 8 12.06 16.17 -36.38
C LEU A 8 12.51 15.59 -37.73
N ARG A 9 13.71 15.96 -38.22
CA ARG A 9 14.27 15.43 -39.47
C ARG A 9 14.87 14.03 -39.34
N ASN A 10 15.28 13.65 -38.13
CA ASN A 10 16.01 12.41 -37.86
C ASN A 10 15.23 11.47 -36.91
N ILE A 11 13.89 11.58 -36.84
CA ILE A 11 13.06 10.70 -35.99
C ILE A 11 13.38 9.23 -36.26
N GLU A 12 13.38 8.79 -37.52
CA GLU A 12 13.54 7.38 -37.84
C GLU A 12 14.90 6.81 -37.42
N PRO A 13 16.06 7.43 -37.75
CA PRO A 13 17.35 6.99 -37.20
C PRO A 13 17.40 6.95 -35.67
N ILE A 14 16.76 7.90 -34.99
CA ILE A 14 16.71 7.92 -33.52
C ILE A 14 15.88 6.74 -33.00
N LEU A 15 14.75 6.42 -33.65
CA LEU A 15 13.89 5.30 -33.29
C LEU A 15 14.54 3.94 -33.56
N GLU A 16 15.36 3.81 -34.60
CA GLU A 16 16.14 2.60 -34.85
C GLU A 16 17.15 2.34 -33.72
N GLU A 17 17.87 3.37 -33.25
CA GLU A 17 18.77 3.24 -32.10
C GLU A 17 18.01 2.93 -30.80
N TRP A 18 16.84 3.56 -30.60
CA TRP A 18 15.96 3.26 -29.46
C TRP A 18 15.50 1.80 -29.47
N GLU A 19 14.97 1.32 -30.60
CA GLU A 19 14.49 -0.06 -30.74
C GLU A 19 15.61 -1.07 -30.47
N THR A 20 16.79 -0.83 -31.04
CA THR A 20 17.96 -1.70 -30.86
C THR A 20 18.34 -1.78 -29.38
N PHE A 21 18.31 -0.65 -28.66
CA PHE A 21 18.58 -0.63 -27.23
C PHE A 21 17.46 -1.33 -26.44
N ALA A 22 16.19 -1.02 -26.71
CA ALA A 22 15.05 -1.59 -26.01
C ALA A 22 15.00 -3.11 -26.16
N ALA A 23 15.31 -3.65 -27.34
CA ALA A 23 15.40 -5.08 -27.61
C ALA A 23 16.45 -5.81 -26.74
N SER A 24 17.47 -5.08 -26.26
CA SER A 24 18.51 -5.65 -25.39
C SER A 24 18.08 -5.84 -23.93
N LEU A 25 16.94 -5.25 -23.52
CA LEU A 25 16.45 -5.24 -22.14
C LEU A 25 15.73 -6.54 -21.77
N LEU A 26 16.48 -7.64 -21.71
CA LEU A 26 15.96 -8.96 -21.32
C LEU A 26 15.74 -9.10 -19.80
N PRO A 27 14.77 -9.92 -19.35
CA PRO A 27 13.86 -10.73 -20.17
C PRO A 27 12.64 -9.96 -20.71
N ALA A 28 12.40 -8.72 -20.27
CA ALA A 28 11.17 -7.97 -20.55
C ALA A 28 10.92 -7.73 -22.05
N ALA A 29 11.99 -7.51 -22.84
CA ALA A 29 11.89 -7.27 -24.27
C ALA A 29 11.75 -8.54 -25.14
N LYS A 30 11.82 -9.74 -24.55
CA LYS A 30 12.02 -11.01 -25.30
C LYS A 30 10.94 -11.26 -26.37
N ASP A 31 9.69 -10.96 -26.05
CA ASP A 31 8.52 -11.31 -26.87
C ASP A 31 7.88 -10.07 -27.51
N LEU A 32 8.55 -8.92 -27.49
CA LEU A 32 8.05 -7.68 -28.08
C LEU A 32 8.43 -7.55 -29.55
N ASP A 33 7.48 -7.13 -30.38
CA ASP A 33 7.73 -6.77 -31.78
C ASP A 33 8.24 -5.32 -31.92
N SER A 34 8.63 -4.94 -33.13
CA SER A 34 9.18 -3.61 -33.42
C SER A 34 8.22 -2.48 -33.02
N MET A 35 6.92 -2.67 -33.25
CA MET A 35 5.89 -1.68 -32.88
C MET A 35 5.81 -1.52 -31.36
N ALA A 36 5.85 -2.61 -30.59
CA ALA A 36 5.85 -2.56 -29.13
C ALA A 36 7.19 -2.07 -28.54
N LEU A 37 8.31 -2.28 -29.22
CA LEU A 37 9.61 -1.75 -28.81
C LEU A 37 9.72 -0.24 -29.05
N ARG A 38 9.19 0.26 -30.16
CA ARG A 38 9.18 1.70 -30.51
C ARG A 38 8.06 2.46 -29.81
N ASP A 39 6.91 1.84 -29.61
CA ASP A 39 5.74 2.35 -28.89
C ASP A 39 5.52 3.87 -29.05
N HIS A 40 5.50 4.63 -27.96
CA HIS A 40 5.27 6.08 -27.95
C HIS A 40 6.57 6.90 -28.08
N ALA A 41 7.70 6.27 -28.41
CA ALA A 41 8.99 6.96 -28.51
C ALA A 41 8.96 8.09 -29.56
N GLN A 42 8.22 7.90 -30.67
CA GLN A 42 8.05 8.95 -31.68
C GLN A 42 7.32 10.18 -31.10
N GLN A 43 6.23 9.95 -30.39
CA GLN A 43 5.42 11.00 -29.78
C GLN A 43 6.18 11.71 -28.66
N ILE A 44 7.02 10.99 -27.91
CA ILE A 44 7.96 11.58 -26.94
C ILE A 44 8.93 12.52 -27.65
N LEU A 45 9.57 12.08 -28.74
CA LEU A 45 10.49 12.93 -29.52
C LEU A 45 9.80 14.17 -30.10
N GLN A 46 8.57 14.01 -30.62
CA GLN A 46 7.77 15.12 -31.13
C GLN A 46 7.39 16.12 -30.02
N ALA A 47 7.02 15.62 -28.83
CA ALA A 47 6.71 16.46 -27.69
C ALA A 47 7.94 17.25 -27.21
N ILE A 48 9.11 16.61 -27.17
CA ILE A 48 10.38 17.26 -26.83
C ILE A 48 10.76 18.33 -27.87
N ALA A 49 10.68 17.99 -29.17
CA ALA A 49 10.98 18.94 -30.23
C ALA A 49 10.03 20.14 -30.21
N HIS A 50 8.75 19.91 -29.93
CA HIS A 50 7.77 20.98 -29.74
C HIS A 50 8.13 21.86 -28.55
N ASP A 51 8.45 21.26 -27.40
CA ASP A 51 8.84 21.98 -26.19
C ASP A 51 10.05 22.89 -26.44
N LEU A 52 11.08 22.41 -27.15
CA LEU A 52 12.27 23.18 -27.53
C LEU A 52 11.97 24.45 -28.35
N THR A 53 10.82 24.52 -29.02
CA THR A 53 10.42 25.70 -29.81
C THR A 53 9.57 26.70 -29.03
N MET A 54 9.02 26.28 -27.89
CA MET A 54 8.12 27.12 -27.10
C MET A 54 8.88 28.20 -26.30
N PRO A 55 8.29 29.38 -26.07
CA PRO A 55 8.84 30.35 -25.14
C PRO A 55 8.84 29.80 -23.70
N GLN A 56 9.92 30.01 -22.96
CA GLN A 56 10.08 29.57 -21.58
C GLN A 56 10.65 30.70 -20.73
N THR A 57 10.02 30.97 -19.59
CA THR A 57 10.54 31.91 -18.58
C THR A 57 11.58 31.23 -17.68
N ARG A 58 12.42 32.01 -17.00
CA ARG A 58 13.40 31.47 -16.02
C ARG A 58 12.74 30.69 -14.88
N ASP A 59 11.55 31.08 -14.46
CA ASP A 59 10.81 30.35 -13.41
C ASP A 59 10.29 29.01 -13.93
N GLN A 60 9.74 28.97 -15.15
CA GLN A 60 9.35 27.72 -15.80
C GLN A 60 10.55 26.78 -16.00
N GLN A 61 11.70 27.35 -16.41
CA GLN A 61 12.97 26.62 -16.50
C GLN A 61 13.35 25.98 -15.16
N ARG A 62 13.34 26.78 -14.09
CA ARG A 62 13.65 26.29 -12.74
C ARG A 62 12.69 25.21 -12.24
N GLN A 63 11.39 25.35 -12.50
CA GLN A 63 10.42 24.34 -12.08
C GLN A 63 10.60 23.03 -12.86
N LYS A 64 10.84 23.10 -14.17
CA LYS A 64 11.15 21.90 -14.98
C LYS A 64 12.40 21.19 -14.49
N SER A 65 13.48 21.93 -14.20
CA SER A 65 14.70 21.32 -13.65
C SER A 65 14.51 20.64 -12.29
N LEU A 66 13.44 20.98 -11.57
CA LEU A 66 13.07 20.36 -10.29
C LEU A 66 12.00 19.26 -10.45
N GLY A 67 11.58 18.93 -11.69
CA GLY A 67 10.49 17.99 -11.95
C GLY A 67 9.10 18.49 -11.53
N ARG A 68 8.93 19.80 -11.36
CA ARG A 68 7.71 20.46 -10.86
C ARG A 68 6.96 21.23 -11.96
N ALA A 69 7.09 20.79 -13.21
CA ALA A 69 6.35 21.40 -14.31
C ALA A 69 4.85 21.35 -14.03
N PRO A 70 4.07 22.42 -14.34
CA PRO A 70 2.64 22.41 -14.09
C PRO A 70 1.99 21.27 -14.89
N GLN A 71 1.39 20.32 -14.18
CA GLN A 71 0.50 19.33 -14.78
C GLN A 71 -0.80 20.03 -15.18
N LEU A 72 -1.15 19.99 -16.47
CA LEU A 72 -2.42 20.52 -16.95
C LEU A 72 -3.54 19.60 -16.45
N SER A 73 -4.26 20.02 -15.41
CA SER A 73 -5.40 19.26 -14.88
C SER A 73 -6.44 19.01 -15.97
N GLY A 74 -6.73 17.74 -16.26
CA GLY A 74 -7.72 17.34 -17.27
C GLY A 74 -7.17 17.18 -18.69
N ALA A 75 -5.86 17.33 -18.92
CA ALA A 75 -5.24 16.98 -20.20
C ALA A 75 -5.19 15.44 -20.38
N PRO A 76 -5.27 14.93 -21.64
CA PRO A 76 -5.01 13.52 -21.92
C PRO A 76 -3.60 13.12 -21.46
N GLU A 77 -3.41 11.82 -21.17
CA GLU A 77 -2.10 11.27 -20.77
C GLU A 77 -1.01 11.68 -21.77
N THR A 78 0.16 12.09 -21.26
CA THR A 78 1.30 12.44 -22.12
C THR A 78 1.89 11.18 -22.75
N ALA A 79 2.59 11.31 -23.88
CA ALA A 79 3.26 10.18 -24.52
C ALA A 79 4.24 9.45 -23.57
N ALA A 80 4.90 10.20 -22.67
CA ALA A 80 5.77 9.65 -21.64
C ALA A 80 4.99 8.83 -20.59
N GLN A 81 3.80 9.27 -20.21
CA GLN A 81 2.91 8.54 -19.30
C GLN A 81 2.40 7.26 -19.94
N THR A 82 1.93 7.33 -21.19
CA THR A 82 1.45 6.14 -21.91
C THR A 82 2.56 5.11 -22.15
N HIS A 83 3.77 5.57 -22.52
CA HIS A 83 4.96 4.72 -22.64
C HIS A 83 5.25 3.96 -21.33
N ALA A 84 5.21 4.67 -20.19
CA ALA A 84 5.44 4.08 -18.88
C ALA A 84 4.41 3.00 -18.53
N VAL A 85 3.12 3.24 -18.80
CA VAL A 85 2.04 2.28 -18.57
C VAL A 85 2.27 1.00 -19.39
N LEU A 86 2.63 1.15 -20.67
CA LEU A 86 2.86 0.00 -21.54
C LEU A 86 4.10 -0.79 -21.13
N ARG A 87 5.19 -0.13 -20.73
CA ARG A 87 6.38 -0.79 -20.17
C ARG A 87 6.08 -1.57 -18.89
N ALA A 88 5.28 -1.01 -17.98
CA ALA A 88 4.84 -1.72 -16.79
C ALA A 88 4.07 -3.01 -17.14
N ARG A 89 3.17 -2.95 -18.12
CA ARG A 89 2.39 -4.11 -18.59
C ARG A 89 3.24 -5.16 -19.31
N SER A 90 4.29 -4.74 -20.00
CA SER A 90 5.26 -5.61 -20.67
C SER A 90 6.32 -6.20 -19.73
N GLY A 91 6.23 -5.96 -18.42
CA GLY A 91 7.12 -6.56 -17.42
C GLY A 91 8.51 -5.89 -17.31
N PHE A 92 8.66 -4.67 -17.82
CA PHE A 92 9.86 -3.88 -17.58
C PHE A 92 9.92 -3.48 -16.11
N ASN A 93 11.13 -3.26 -15.59
CA ASN A 93 11.33 -2.61 -14.30
C ASN A 93 11.70 -1.13 -14.47
N ILE A 94 11.64 -0.38 -13.36
CA ILE A 94 11.92 1.07 -13.35
C ILE A 94 13.33 1.42 -13.84
N ASN A 95 14.33 0.57 -13.59
CA ASN A 95 15.71 0.80 -14.04
C ASN A 95 15.82 0.63 -15.56
N GLN A 96 15.10 -0.33 -16.14
CA GLN A 96 15.04 -0.53 -17.59
C GLN A 96 14.36 0.67 -18.27
N LEU A 97 13.23 1.14 -17.74
CA LEU A 97 12.55 2.36 -18.20
C LEU A 97 13.49 3.57 -18.17
N ALA A 98 14.18 3.79 -17.05
CA ALA A 98 15.16 4.88 -16.94
C ALA A 98 16.35 4.72 -17.90
N ALA A 99 16.73 3.48 -18.21
CA ALA A 99 17.79 3.20 -19.16
C ALA A 99 17.38 3.56 -20.60
N GLU A 100 16.11 3.36 -20.99
CA GLU A 100 15.61 3.78 -22.31
C GLU A 100 15.76 5.28 -22.53
N TYR A 101 15.34 6.11 -21.55
CA TYR A 101 15.52 7.56 -21.62
C TYR A 101 16.99 7.98 -21.64
N ARG A 102 17.85 7.26 -20.90
CA ARG A 102 19.30 7.50 -20.92
C ARG A 102 19.89 7.20 -22.30
N ALA A 103 19.49 6.09 -22.92
CA ALA A 103 19.91 5.70 -24.25
C ALA A 103 19.42 6.72 -25.30
N LEU A 104 18.15 7.11 -25.24
CA LEU A 104 17.58 8.13 -26.12
C LEU A 104 18.36 9.44 -26.09
N ARG A 105 18.63 9.95 -24.88
CA ARG A 105 19.39 11.18 -24.69
C ARG A 105 20.77 11.07 -25.32
N ALA A 106 21.46 9.94 -25.12
CA ALA A 106 22.77 9.70 -25.71
C ALA A 106 22.71 9.63 -27.25
N SER A 107 21.72 8.93 -27.81
CA SER A 107 21.48 8.81 -29.24
C SER A 107 21.23 10.16 -29.90
N VAL A 108 20.27 10.93 -29.38
CA VAL A 108 19.93 12.26 -29.92
C VAL A 108 21.12 13.20 -29.89
N LEU A 109 21.83 13.29 -28.75
CA LEU A 109 22.97 14.21 -28.62
C LEU A 109 24.15 13.78 -29.51
N ARG A 110 24.47 12.48 -29.57
CA ARG A 110 25.55 11.96 -30.41
C ARG A 110 25.27 12.22 -31.89
N LEU A 111 24.10 11.81 -32.39
CA LEU A 111 23.72 12.02 -33.79
C LEU A 111 23.63 13.51 -34.15
N TRP A 112 23.20 14.38 -33.21
CA TRP A 112 23.17 15.82 -33.44
C TRP A 112 24.57 16.43 -33.51
N MET A 113 25.48 16.04 -32.61
CA MET A 113 26.87 16.49 -32.61
C MET A 113 27.61 16.07 -33.89
N ASP A 114 27.40 14.83 -34.33
CA ASP A 114 28.00 14.29 -35.56
C ASP A 114 27.55 15.08 -36.81
N GLN A 115 26.36 15.69 -36.82
CA GLN A 115 25.90 16.56 -37.91
C GLN A 115 26.30 18.04 -37.75
N CYS A 116 26.87 18.43 -36.61
CA CYS A 116 27.25 19.82 -36.32
C CYS A 116 28.71 20.15 -36.66
N GLU A 117 29.38 19.37 -37.52
CA GLU A 117 30.83 19.36 -37.85
C GLU A 117 31.58 20.71 -38.01
N SER A 118 30.92 21.86 -38.04
CA SER A 118 31.56 23.18 -38.20
C SER A 118 30.95 24.34 -37.41
N VAL A 119 29.89 24.13 -36.60
CA VAL A 119 29.26 25.19 -35.79
C VAL A 119 29.00 24.66 -34.39
N ALA A 120 29.47 25.37 -33.36
CA ALA A 120 29.25 24.97 -31.98
C ALA A 120 27.75 24.80 -31.70
N PRO A 121 27.33 23.66 -31.10
CA PRO A 121 25.93 23.44 -30.75
C PRO A 121 25.41 24.57 -29.84
N HIS A 122 24.15 24.95 -30.03
CA HIS A 122 23.51 25.95 -29.17
C HIS A 122 23.39 25.35 -27.75
N LEU A 123 24.20 25.83 -26.81
CA LEU A 123 24.18 25.35 -25.41
C LEU A 123 22.78 25.46 -24.78
N ASP A 124 22.00 26.46 -25.18
CA ASP A 124 20.61 26.63 -24.78
C ASP A 124 19.73 25.43 -25.20
N ASP A 125 19.88 24.94 -26.43
CA ASP A 125 19.12 23.78 -26.93
C ASP A 125 19.46 22.52 -26.14
N MET A 126 20.73 22.34 -25.74
CA MET A 126 21.15 21.21 -24.90
C MET A 126 20.53 21.27 -23.51
N ILE A 127 20.54 22.45 -22.88
CA ILE A 127 19.95 22.66 -21.55
C ILE A 127 18.44 22.36 -21.62
N ARG A 128 17.75 22.95 -22.59
CA ARG A 128 16.31 22.74 -22.77
C ARG A 128 15.95 21.29 -23.11
N PHE A 129 16.78 20.60 -23.89
CA PHE A 129 16.57 19.19 -24.20
C PHE A 129 16.73 18.29 -22.96
N ASN A 130 17.76 18.55 -22.15
CA ASN A 130 17.95 17.82 -20.90
C ASN A 130 16.76 18.04 -19.96
N GLU A 131 16.27 19.27 -19.83
CA GLU A 131 15.07 19.57 -19.03
C GLU A 131 13.83 18.83 -19.55
N ALA A 132 13.62 18.80 -20.87
CA ALA A 132 12.48 18.10 -21.47
C ALA A 132 12.55 16.57 -21.27
N ILE A 133 13.73 15.98 -21.40
CA ILE A 133 13.97 14.55 -21.12
C ILE A 133 13.78 14.24 -19.64
N ASP A 134 14.32 15.05 -18.74
CA ASP A 134 14.21 14.84 -17.30
C ASP A 134 12.76 14.99 -16.83
N GLN A 135 12.00 15.91 -17.43
CA GLN A 135 10.55 16.02 -17.21
C GLN A 135 9.81 14.76 -17.69
N ALA A 136 10.05 14.31 -18.93
CA ALA A 136 9.42 13.11 -19.46
C ALA A 136 9.75 11.87 -18.63
N LEU A 137 11.00 11.72 -18.19
CA LEU A 137 11.43 10.64 -17.31
C LEU A 137 10.74 10.70 -15.94
N ALA A 138 10.64 11.88 -15.33
CA ALA A 138 9.97 12.04 -14.05
C ALA A 138 8.47 11.68 -14.14
N GLU A 139 7.78 12.12 -15.19
CA GLU A 139 6.40 11.74 -15.49
C GLU A 139 6.26 10.23 -15.68
N SER A 140 7.13 9.62 -16.51
CA SER A 140 7.14 8.18 -16.75
C SER A 140 7.39 7.38 -15.48
N VAL A 141 8.36 7.76 -14.65
CA VAL A 141 8.65 7.07 -13.39
C VAL A 141 7.45 7.11 -12.44
N SER A 142 6.82 8.29 -12.29
CA SER A 142 5.66 8.45 -11.43
C SER A 142 4.48 7.57 -11.91
N PHE A 143 4.15 7.60 -13.21
CA PHE A 143 3.07 6.79 -13.76
C PHE A 143 3.37 5.29 -13.75
N PHE A 144 4.61 4.90 -14.03
CA PHE A 144 5.05 3.51 -13.95
C PHE A 144 4.82 2.96 -12.52
N SER A 145 5.29 3.69 -11.50
CA SER A 145 5.11 3.28 -10.11
C SER A 145 3.64 3.17 -9.72
N MET A 146 2.81 4.16 -10.09
CA MET A 146 1.37 4.10 -9.85
C MET A 146 0.71 2.88 -10.51
N GLN A 147 1.07 2.56 -11.76
CA GLN A 147 0.51 1.40 -12.46
C GLN A 147 0.93 0.07 -11.83
N VAL A 148 2.21 -0.08 -11.45
CA VAL A 148 2.70 -1.30 -10.79
C VAL A 148 2.01 -1.47 -9.43
N GLU A 149 1.89 -0.40 -8.64
CA GLU A 149 1.17 -0.44 -7.37
C GLU A 149 -0.30 -0.78 -7.55
N GLN A 150 -0.98 -0.17 -8.53
CA GLN A 150 -2.38 -0.46 -8.82
C GLN A 150 -2.58 -1.92 -9.26
N ALA A 151 -1.73 -2.45 -10.14
CA ALA A 151 -1.82 -3.83 -10.60
C ALA A 151 -1.56 -4.83 -9.47
N HIS A 152 -0.53 -4.58 -8.65
CA HIS A 152 -0.26 -5.36 -7.45
C HIS A 152 -1.46 -5.33 -6.50
N ASN A 153 -2.06 -4.17 -6.33
CA ASN A 153 -3.20 -4.01 -5.45
C ASN A 153 -4.42 -4.81 -5.96
N LEU A 154 -4.76 -4.69 -7.24
CA LEU A 154 -5.86 -5.46 -7.85
C LEU A 154 -5.64 -6.97 -7.73
N LEU A 155 -4.42 -7.46 -7.95
CA LEU A 155 -4.09 -8.88 -7.82
C LEU A 155 -4.33 -9.39 -6.39
N LEU A 156 -3.85 -8.66 -5.39
CA LEU A 156 -4.06 -9.02 -3.99
C LEU A 156 -5.56 -8.99 -3.61
N GLY A 157 -6.32 -8.03 -4.13
CA GLY A 157 -7.77 -7.95 -3.93
C GLY A 157 -8.52 -9.15 -4.52
N MET A 158 -8.18 -9.55 -5.75
CA MET A 158 -8.76 -10.74 -6.39
C MET A 158 -8.39 -12.03 -5.66
N LEU A 159 -7.11 -12.20 -5.31
CA LEU A 159 -6.64 -13.37 -4.56
C LEU A 159 -7.35 -13.48 -3.21
N GLY A 160 -7.55 -12.36 -2.51
CA GLY A 160 -8.33 -12.30 -1.27
C GLY A 160 -9.75 -12.83 -1.43
N HIS A 161 -10.45 -12.39 -2.48
CA HIS A 161 -11.81 -12.84 -2.78
C HIS A 161 -11.86 -14.33 -3.15
N ASP A 162 -10.98 -14.77 -4.05
CA ASP A 162 -11.04 -16.13 -4.60
C ASP A 162 -10.51 -17.19 -3.62
N MET A 163 -9.68 -16.80 -2.65
CA MET A 163 -9.26 -17.69 -1.54
C MET A 163 -10.29 -17.77 -0.42
N ARG A 164 -11.14 -16.74 -0.22
CA ARG A 164 -12.20 -16.74 0.81
C ARG A 164 -13.19 -17.89 0.61
N SER A 165 -13.62 -18.14 -0.63
CA SER A 165 -14.59 -19.20 -0.94
C SER A 165 -14.11 -20.64 -0.61
N PRO A 166 -12.94 -21.11 -1.08
CA PRO A 166 -12.46 -22.44 -0.72
C PRO A 166 -12.16 -22.58 0.79
N LEU A 167 -11.72 -21.52 1.47
CA LEU A 167 -11.54 -21.53 2.93
C LEU A 167 -12.86 -21.70 3.68
N GLN A 168 -13.92 -21.01 3.24
CA GLN A 168 -15.25 -21.19 3.80
C GLN A 168 -15.71 -22.64 3.63
N THR A 169 -15.49 -23.26 2.47
CA THR A 169 -15.81 -24.68 2.22
C THR A 169 -15.05 -25.63 3.16
N ILE A 170 -13.76 -25.40 3.37
CA ILE A 170 -12.94 -26.19 4.31
C ILE A 170 -13.51 -26.05 5.73
N ARG A 171 -13.81 -24.82 6.15
CA ARG A 171 -14.33 -24.54 7.50
C ARG A 171 -15.71 -25.18 7.72
N MET A 172 -16.59 -25.12 6.73
CA MET A 172 -17.92 -25.74 6.79
C MET A 172 -17.83 -27.26 6.85
N THR A 173 -16.98 -27.87 6.01
CA THR A 173 -16.76 -29.32 6.02
C THR A 173 -16.18 -29.78 7.35
N ALA A 174 -15.21 -29.04 7.89
CA ALA A 174 -14.65 -29.32 9.21
C ALA A 174 -15.71 -29.18 10.32
N SER A 175 -16.53 -28.13 10.29
CA SER A 175 -17.63 -27.94 11.25
C SER A 175 -18.63 -29.09 11.21
N TYR A 176 -18.95 -29.57 10.01
CA TYR A 176 -19.78 -30.75 9.80
C TYR A 176 -19.16 -32.02 10.38
N LEU A 177 -17.87 -32.26 10.15
CA LEU A 177 -17.14 -33.40 10.71
C LEU A 177 -17.08 -33.37 12.25
N ALA A 178 -16.89 -32.18 12.84
CA ALA A 178 -16.96 -32.02 14.29
C ALA A 178 -18.36 -32.33 14.84
N ALA A 179 -19.41 -31.89 14.14
CA ALA A 179 -20.80 -32.13 14.54
C ALA A 179 -21.22 -33.60 14.44
N LEU A 180 -20.64 -34.37 13.49
CA LEU A 180 -20.88 -35.81 13.37
C LEU A 180 -20.33 -36.62 14.55
N ASN A 181 -19.47 -36.02 15.38
CA ASN A 181 -18.89 -36.65 16.56
C ASN A 181 -18.23 -38.01 16.23
N ALA A 182 -17.57 -38.08 15.07
CA ALA A 182 -17.02 -39.29 14.44
C ALA A 182 -15.75 -39.82 15.14
N GLY A 183 -15.70 -39.73 16.46
CA GLY A 183 -14.54 -40.02 17.31
C GLY A 183 -13.75 -38.77 17.69
N GLU A 184 -13.15 -38.80 18.88
CA GLU A 184 -12.41 -37.69 19.49
C GLU A 184 -11.30 -37.14 18.57
N ALA A 185 -10.53 -38.03 17.92
CA ALA A 185 -9.47 -37.64 16.99
C ALA A 185 -9.99 -36.90 15.73
N VAL A 186 -11.19 -37.23 15.24
CA VAL A 186 -11.80 -36.56 14.08
C VAL A 186 -12.36 -35.20 14.48
N SER A 187 -13.01 -35.12 15.65
CA SER A 187 -13.49 -33.86 16.22
C SER A 187 -12.34 -32.88 16.50
N ASP A 188 -11.21 -33.37 17.02
CA ASP A 188 -10.01 -32.56 17.24
C ASP A 188 -9.38 -32.06 15.94
N ALA A 189 -9.26 -32.94 14.94
CA ALA A 189 -8.74 -32.57 13.62
C ALA A 189 -9.65 -31.53 12.94
N ALA A 190 -10.96 -31.71 13.03
CA ALA A 190 -11.95 -30.75 12.55
C ALA A 190 -11.84 -29.40 13.28
N ALA A 191 -11.73 -29.40 14.61
CA ALA A 191 -11.57 -28.18 15.38
C ALA A 191 -10.28 -27.42 15.00
N ARG A 192 -9.18 -28.14 14.72
CA ARG A 192 -7.94 -27.54 14.18
C ARG A 192 -8.16 -26.90 12.82
N LEU A 193 -8.84 -27.58 11.90
CA LEU A 193 -9.17 -27.04 10.57
C LEU A 193 -10.05 -25.78 10.65
N ILE A 194 -11.03 -25.76 11.54
CA ILE A 194 -11.89 -24.59 11.75
C ILE A 194 -11.08 -23.38 12.22
N ARG A 195 -10.20 -23.58 13.21
CA ARG A 195 -9.32 -22.50 13.72
C ARG A 195 -8.36 -21.99 12.64
N SER A 196 -7.71 -22.89 11.89
CA SER A 196 -6.83 -22.52 10.79
C SER A 196 -7.57 -21.79 9.67
N GLY A 197 -8.77 -22.25 9.31
CA GLY A 197 -9.62 -21.61 8.31
C GLY A 197 -10.06 -20.20 8.73
N ALA A 198 -10.50 -20.03 9.98
CA ALA A 198 -10.84 -18.72 10.53
C ALA A 198 -9.65 -17.75 10.51
N ARG A 199 -8.45 -18.22 10.87
CA ARG A 199 -7.25 -17.40 10.82
C ARG A 199 -6.90 -16.98 9.40
N MET A 200 -6.92 -17.91 8.44
CA MET A 200 -6.67 -17.58 7.03
C MET A 200 -7.70 -16.56 6.51
N GLN A 201 -8.96 -16.68 6.93
CA GLN A 201 -9.98 -15.71 6.58
C GLN A 201 -9.62 -14.29 7.07
N THR A 202 -9.24 -14.15 8.35
CA THR A 202 -8.80 -12.87 8.91
C THR A 202 -7.60 -12.30 8.16
N LEU A 203 -6.60 -13.12 7.83
CA LEU A 203 -5.43 -12.65 7.07
C LEU A 203 -5.80 -12.14 5.68
N LEU A 204 -6.74 -12.79 4.99
CA LEU A 204 -7.23 -12.34 3.68
C LEU A 204 -8.06 -11.07 3.80
N ASP A 205 -8.90 -10.96 4.84
CA ASP A 205 -9.72 -9.77 5.08
C ASP A 205 -8.83 -8.55 5.40
N ASP A 206 -7.83 -8.71 6.27
CA ASP A 206 -6.84 -7.68 6.59
C ASP A 206 -6.03 -7.26 5.34
N LEU A 207 -5.67 -8.23 4.48
CA LEU A 207 -4.98 -7.95 3.21
C LEU A 207 -5.87 -7.15 2.25
N CYS A 208 -7.16 -7.49 2.15
CA CYS A 208 -8.12 -6.74 1.35
C CYS A 208 -8.32 -5.31 1.89
N ASP A 209 -8.43 -5.13 3.20
CA ASP A 209 -8.57 -3.80 3.82
C ASP A 209 -7.29 -2.96 3.65
N PHE A 210 -6.11 -3.55 3.83
CA PHE A 210 -4.83 -2.91 3.52
C PHE A 210 -4.73 -2.46 2.06
N ASN A 211 -5.26 -3.26 1.15
CA ASN A 211 -5.27 -2.92 -0.27
C ASN A 211 -6.14 -1.70 -0.58
N ARG A 212 -7.38 -1.69 -0.04
CA ARG A 212 -8.33 -0.60 -0.23
C ARG A 212 -7.80 0.72 0.31
N THR A 213 -7.13 0.67 1.45
CA THR A 213 -6.51 1.84 2.10
C THR A 213 -5.34 2.37 1.28
N LYS A 214 -4.51 1.51 0.67
CA LYS A 214 -3.48 1.91 -0.32
C LYS A 214 -4.06 2.56 -1.58
N LEU A 215 -5.27 2.18 -1.99
CA LEU A 215 -5.99 2.82 -3.10
C LEU A 215 -6.72 4.13 -2.68
N GLY A 216 -6.57 4.58 -1.43
CA GLY A 216 -7.22 5.79 -0.91
C GLY A 216 -8.72 5.64 -0.61
N LEU A 217 -9.27 4.42 -0.70
CA LEU A 217 -10.69 4.15 -0.47
C LEU A 217 -11.05 3.94 1.00
N GLY A 218 -10.04 3.81 1.87
CA GLY A 218 -10.23 3.52 3.29
C GLY A 218 -10.87 2.14 3.56
N VAL A 219 -11.14 1.89 4.84
CA VAL A 219 -11.91 0.71 5.29
C VAL A 219 -13.39 0.97 5.07
N ASN A 220 -14.09 -0.02 4.50
CA ASN A 220 -15.54 0.07 4.31
C ASN A 220 -16.26 -0.12 5.65
N ILE A 221 -17.15 0.82 5.99
CA ILE A 221 -17.98 0.80 7.20
C ILE A 221 -19.46 0.91 6.83
N SER A 222 -20.32 0.24 7.59
CA SER A 222 -21.79 0.36 7.51
C SER A 222 -22.34 0.78 8.87
N PRO A 223 -22.30 2.08 9.22
CA PRO A 223 -22.69 2.55 10.54
C PRO A 223 -24.18 2.32 10.85
N ARG A 224 -24.47 1.95 12.10
CA ARG A 224 -25.81 1.72 12.66
C ARG A 224 -25.82 2.15 14.12
N ASP A 225 -27.01 2.25 14.72
CA ASP A 225 -27.11 2.39 16.17
C ASP A 225 -26.54 1.13 16.85
N VAL A 226 -25.49 1.31 17.63
CA VAL A 226 -24.71 0.25 18.28
C VAL A 226 -24.51 0.61 19.75
N ASP A 227 -24.66 -0.38 20.62
CA ASP A 227 -24.19 -0.30 22.00
C ASP A 227 -22.81 -0.96 22.10
N LEU A 228 -21.75 -0.17 22.30
CA LEU A 228 -20.39 -0.70 22.39
C LEU A 228 -20.18 -1.54 23.66
N ALA A 229 -21.03 -1.41 24.68
CA ALA A 229 -20.96 -2.30 25.84
C ALA A 229 -21.18 -3.76 25.44
N GLU A 230 -22.23 -4.02 24.64
CA GLU A 230 -22.55 -5.37 24.15
C GLU A 230 -21.44 -5.90 23.25
N VAL A 231 -20.96 -5.06 22.31
CA VAL A 231 -19.86 -5.43 21.41
C VAL A 231 -18.61 -5.81 22.21
N PHE A 232 -18.22 -5.02 23.20
CA PHE A 232 -16.98 -5.25 23.95
C PHE A 232 -17.06 -6.48 24.85
N VAL A 233 -18.22 -6.74 25.45
CA VAL A 233 -18.47 -7.97 26.21
C VAL A 233 -18.29 -9.19 25.30
N ASP A 234 -18.92 -9.20 24.13
CA ASP A 234 -18.84 -10.31 23.19
C ASP A 234 -17.40 -10.58 22.73
N VAL A 235 -16.64 -9.53 22.40
CA VAL A 235 -15.23 -9.67 21.99
C VAL A 235 -14.38 -10.24 23.13
N VAL A 236 -14.50 -9.67 24.33
CA VAL A 236 -13.68 -10.07 25.48
C VAL A 236 -14.00 -11.51 25.89
N ASP A 237 -15.26 -11.93 25.87
CA ASP A 237 -15.64 -13.30 26.22
C ASP A 237 -15.12 -14.32 25.19
N GLN A 238 -15.15 -13.98 23.89
CA GLN A 238 -14.51 -14.81 22.86
C GLN A 238 -12.99 -14.91 23.05
N LEU A 239 -12.33 -13.83 23.44
CA LEU A 239 -10.89 -13.81 23.69
C LEU A 239 -10.51 -14.59 24.95
N ARG A 240 -11.31 -14.51 26.03
CA ARG A 240 -11.15 -15.33 27.24
C ARG A 240 -11.28 -16.82 26.92
N ALA A 241 -12.27 -17.20 26.12
CA ALA A 241 -12.48 -18.59 25.71
C ALA A 241 -11.32 -19.13 24.85
N SER A 242 -10.72 -18.30 24.00
CA SER A 242 -9.60 -18.68 23.14
C SER A 242 -8.24 -18.64 23.83
N HIS A 243 -8.11 -17.89 24.92
CA HIS A 243 -6.87 -17.72 25.70
C HIS A 243 -7.10 -17.99 27.19
N PRO A 244 -7.46 -19.23 27.59
CA PRO A 244 -7.84 -19.56 28.97
C PRO A 244 -6.72 -19.33 30.01
N GLY A 245 -5.46 -19.23 29.58
CA GLY A 245 -4.32 -18.89 30.43
C GLY A 245 -4.04 -17.39 30.58
N ARG A 246 -4.86 -16.52 30.00
CA ARG A 246 -4.69 -15.05 30.05
C ARG A 246 -5.86 -14.42 30.79
N GLN A 247 -5.55 -13.57 31.77
CA GLN A 247 -6.56 -12.76 32.44
C GLN A 247 -6.87 -11.53 31.58
N ILE A 248 -8.15 -11.33 31.28
CA ILE A 248 -8.64 -10.18 30.52
C ILE A 248 -9.75 -9.52 31.35
N ASP A 249 -9.50 -8.31 31.84
CA ASP A 249 -10.44 -7.54 32.66
C ASP A 249 -11.15 -6.50 31.79
N LEU A 250 -12.46 -6.32 31.99
CA LEU A 250 -13.30 -5.39 31.23
C LEU A 250 -14.03 -4.45 32.20
N GLU A 251 -13.82 -3.15 32.04
CA GLU A 251 -14.46 -2.10 32.81
C GLU A 251 -15.18 -1.13 31.86
N LEU A 252 -16.50 -0.99 32.04
CA LEU A 252 -17.34 -0.15 31.20
C LEU A 252 -18.03 0.90 32.06
N THR A 253 -17.87 2.18 31.70
CA THR A 253 -18.47 3.30 32.42
C THR A 253 -19.18 4.25 31.46
N GLY A 254 -20.37 4.75 31.83
CA GLY A 254 -21.14 5.71 31.04
C GLY A 254 -22.05 5.06 29.98
N LYS A 255 -22.61 5.90 29.10
CA LYS A 255 -23.52 5.46 28.02
C LYS A 255 -22.73 5.18 26.75
N LEU A 256 -22.60 3.93 26.33
CA LEU A 256 -21.74 3.54 25.20
C LEU A 256 -22.49 3.40 23.86
N GLN A 257 -23.68 3.99 23.75
CA GLN A 257 -24.48 3.98 22.52
C GLN A 257 -24.08 5.08 21.53
N GLY A 258 -24.10 4.77 20.24
CA GLY A 258 -23.80 5.72 19.17
C GLY A 258 -23.96 5.09 17.79
N TYR A 259 -23.48 5.78 16.76
CA TYR A 259 -23.69 5.41 15.36
C TYR A 259 -22.39 4.91 14.72
N TRP A 260 -22.14 3.60 14.71
CA TRP A 260 -20.89 3.01 14.22
C TRP A 260 -21.10 1.67 13.53
N ASP A 261 -20.06 1.15 12.90
CA ASP A 261 -20.03 -0.23 12.43
C ASP A 261 -19.50 -1.15 13.56
N GLY A 262 -20.42 -1.82 14.25
CA GLY A 262 -20.09 -2.68 15.39
C GLY A 262 -19.15 -3.83 15.04
N GLN A 263 -19.24 -4.39 13.83
CA GLN A 263 -18.36 -5.49 13.41
C GLN A 263 -16.92 -5.00 13.21
N ARG A 264 -16.76 -3.81 12.63
CA ARG A 264 -15.44 -3.18 12.49
C ARG A 264 -14.86 -2.78 13.85
N LEU A 265 -15.69 -2.29 14.77
CA LEU A 265 -15.21 -1.96 16.13
C LEU A 265 -14.85 -3.21 16.95
N GLN A 266 -15.53 -4.34 16.73
CA GLN A 266 -15.11 -5.64 17.25
C GLN A 266 -13.72 -6.04 16.71
N GLN A 267 -13.46 -5.87 15.41
CA GLN A 267 -12.14 -6.13 14.81
C GLN A 267 -11.06 -5.22 15.40
N LEU A 268 -11.36 -3.93 15.58
CA LEU A 268 -10.47 -2.95 16.21
C LEU A 268 -10.09 -3.42 17.62
N LEU A 269 -11.06 -3.64 18.50
CA LEU A 269 -10.81 -4.07 19.88
C LEU A 269 -10.05 -5.40 19.90
N GLY A 270 -10.45 -6.37 19.08
CA GLY A 270 -9.80 -7.67 18.96
C GLY A 270 -8.31 -7.54 18.61
N ASN A 271 -7.97 -6.67 17.66
CA ASN A 271 -6.57 -6.42 17.27
C ASN A 271 -5.75 -5.84 18.42
N LEU A 272 -6.30 -4.89 19.19
CA LEU A 272 -5.61 -4.29 20.32
C LEU A 272 -5.42 -5.28 21.47
N VAL A 273 -6.45 -6.07 21.81
CA VAL A 273 -6.36 -7.07 22.88
C VAL A 273 -5.41 -8.20 22.51
N LEU A 274 -5.45 -8.70 21.26
CA LEU A 274 -4.50 -9.70 20.79
C LEU A 274 -3.06 -9.17 20.80
N ASN A 275 -2.85 -7.89 20.46
CA ASN A 275 -1.55 -7.25 20.60
C ASN A 275 -1.07 -7.26 22.06
N ALA A 276 -1.93 -6.83 22.98
CA ALA A 276 -1.66 -6.85 24.42
C ALA A 276 -1.39 -8.27 24.96
N ILE A 277 -2.08 -9.29 24.46
CA ILE A 277 -1.85 -10.69 24.82
C ILE A 277 -0.47 -11.15 24.38
N ASN A 278 -0.08 -10.83 23.14
CA ASN A 278 1.14 -11.31 22.50
C ASN A 278 2.42 -10.64 23.04
N TYR A 279 2.35 -9.35 23.37
CA TYR A 279 3.51 -8.56 23.79
C TYR A 279 3.51 -8.18 25.28
N GLY A 280 2.39 -8.37 25.98
CA GLY A 280 2.31 -8.16 27.41
C GLY A 280 2.89 -9.31 28.24
N ALA A 281 3.25 -9.01 29.48
CA ALA A 281 3.68 -9.98 30.47
C ALA A 281 2.60 -11.08 30.66
N GLN A 282 3.04 -12.34 30.71
CA GLN A 282 2.14 -13.50 30.73
C GLN A 282 1.36 -13.66 32.04
N ASP A 283 1.91 -13.14 33.13
CA ASP A 283 1.39 -13.18 34.50
C ASP A 283 0.58 -11.93 34.89
N ALA A 284 0.49 -10.94 34.00
CA ALA A 284 -0.29 -9.73 34.19
C ALA A 284 -1.60 -9.73 33.38
N PRO A 285 -2.69 -9.11 33.89
CA PRO A 285 -3.94 -8.98 33.16
C PRO A 285 -3.83 -7.97 32.01
N VAL A 286 -4.55 -8.25 30.93
CA VAL A 286 -4.88 -7.24 29.91
C VAL A 286 -6.16 -6.53 30.36
N ARG A 287 -6.13 -5.20 30.47
CA ARG A 287 -7.29 -4.42 30.94
C ARG A 287 -7.90 -3.65 29.78
N VAL A 288 -9.19 -3.82 29.57
CA VAL A 288 -9.99 -3.06 28.61
C VAL A 288 -10.89 -2.11 29.39
N VAL A 289 -10.69 -0.81 29.22
CA VAL A 289 -11.45 0.23 29.91
C VAL A 289 -12.17 1.07 28.88
N ALA A 290 -13.49 1.19 28.97
CA ALA A 290 -14.28 2.08 28.13
C ALA A 290 -15.03 3.10 28.97
N SER A 291 -15.03 4.34 28.51
CA SER A 291 -15.69 5.48 29.12
C SER A 291 -16.35 6.34 28.05
N ALA A 292 -17.40 7.07 28.43
CA ALA A 292 -18.16 7.89 27.53
C ALA A 292 -18.38 9.27 28.13
N ASP A 293 -18.13 10.29 27.33
CA ASP A 293 -18.56 11.67 27.59
C ASP A 293 -19.79 11.97 26.69
N ASP A 294 -20.29 13.21 26.71
CA ASP A 294 -21.50 13.58 25.95
C ASP A 294 -21.31 13.42 24.43
N ASP A 295 -20.11 13.71 23.91
CA ASP A 295 -19.83 13.74 22.45
C ASP A 295 -19.04 12.53 21.93
N GLU A 296 -18.27 11.85 22.80
CA GLU A 296 -17.27 10.85 22.40
C GLU A 296 -17.33 9.60 23.28
N VAL A 297 -16.97 8.44 22.70
CA VAL A 297 -16.62 7.23 23.44
C VAL A 297 -15.12 7.01 23.34
N CYS A 298 -14.48 6.84 24.50
CA CYS A 298 -13.06 6.54 24.61
C CYS A 298 -12.87 5.14 25.20
N PHE A 299 -12.00 4.34 24.61
CA PHE A 299 -11.58 3.08 25.23
C PHE A 299 -10.08 2.87 25.11
N GLU A 300 -9.53 2.19 26.11
CA GLU A 300 -8.12 1.85 26.19
C GLU A 300 -7.93 0.36 26.45
N VAL A 301 -6.94 -0.23 25.77
CA VAL A 301 -6.43 -1.57 26.05
C VAL A 301 -5.03 -1.42 26.66
N ARG A 302 -4.87 -1.90 27.89
CA ARG A 302 -3.65 -1.76 28.68
C ARG A 302 -3.03 -3.12 28.99
N ASN A 303 -1.70 -3.18 28.93
CA ASN A 303 -0.94 -4.35 29.36
C ASN A 303 0.37 -3.93 30.03
N ILE A 304 0.84 -4.74 30.96
CA ILE A 304 2.19 -4.62 31.53
C ILE A 304 3.15 -5.30 30.56
N GLY A 305 4.33 -4.73 30.32
CA GLY A 305 5.31 -5.26 29.39
C GLY A 305 6.57 -4.40 29.36
N PRO A 306 7.60 -4.80 28.59
CA PRO A 306 8.77 -3.96 28.38
C PRO A 306 8.34 -2.64 27.74
N ALA A 307 8.92 -1.54 28.21
CA ALA A 307 8.73 -0.23 27.61
C ALA A 307 9.15 -0.27 26.15
N ILE A 308 8.34 0.33 25.29
CA ILE A 308 8.63 0.37 23.86
C ILE A 308 9.37 1.67 23.55
N ASP A 309 10.43 1.58 22.75
CA ASP A 309 11.21 2.75 22.35
C ASP A 309 10.42 3.69 21.43
N GLU A 310 10.85 4.95 21.40
CA GLU A 310 10.17 6.04 20.70
C GLU A 310 10.12 5.83 19.18
N GLU A 311 11.19 5.31 18.57
CA GLU A 311 11.22 5.02 17.11
C GLU A 311 10.20 3.94 16.75
N THR A 312 10.08 2.90 17.59
CA THR A 312 9.05 1.88 17.42
C THR A 312 7.66 2.51 17.59
N LEU A 313 7.41 3.33 18.62
CA LEU A 313 6.11 4.00 18.88
C LEU A 313 5.62 4.82 17.69
N GLU A 314 6.50 5.58 17.05
CA GLU A 314 6.16 6.39 15.88
C GLU A 314 5.69 5.54 14.68
N ARG A 315 6.18 4.30 14.59
CA ARG A 315 5.99 3.42 13.43
C ARG A 315 5.09 2.23 13.70
N MET A 316 4.59 2.04 14.92
CA MET A 316 3.77 0.88 15.31
C MET A 316 2.51 0.68 14.48
N PHE A 317 1.92 1.80 14.04
CA PHE A 317 0.72 1.78 13.21
C PHE A 317 1.05 1.66 11.72
N ASP A 318 2.32 1.65 11.30
CA ASP A 318 2.69 1.40 9.91
C ASP A 318 2.38 -0.06 9.53
N PRO A 319 1.97 -0.31 8.28
CA PRO A 319 1.64 -1.65 7.82
C PRO A 319 2.89 -2.54 7.74
N LEU A 320 2.70 -3.84 7.98
CA LEU A 320 3.72 -4.89 7.86
C LEU A 320 4.88 -4.77 8.88
N GLN A 321 4.69 -3.99 9.94
CA GLN A 321 5.63 -3.88 11.04
C GLN A 321 5.55 -5.11 11.96
N ARG A 322 6.72 -5.58 12.43
CA ARG A 322 6.83 -6.62 13.44
C ARG A 322 7.72 -6.13 14.57
N GLY A 323 7.32 -6.39 15.82
CA GLY A 323 8.14 -6.06 16.98
C GLY A 323 9.46 -6.84 16.97
N PRO A 324 10.55 -6.27 17.53
CA PRO A 324 11.90 -6.86 17.51
C PRO A 324 12.01 -8.19 18.27
N CYS A 325 10.98 -8.62 19.00
CA CYS A 325 11.03 -9.76 19.92
C CYS A 325 10.49 -11.09 19.34
N HIS A 326 10.57 -11.30 18.01
CA HIS A 326 10.24 -12.58 17.39
C HIS A 326 11.50 -13.33 16.95
N THR A 327 11.97 -14.25 17.80
CA THR A 327 12.87 -15.34 17.39
C THR A 327 12.07 -16.50 16.77
N ALA A 328 12.73 -17.25 15.89
CA ALA A 328 12.19 -18.22 14.90
C ALA A 328 11.31 -19.39 15.41
N VAL A 329 10.98 -19.45 16.70
CA VAL A 329 10.17 -20.53 17.30
C VAL A 329 8.68 -20.13 17.46
N SER A 330 8.35 -18.84 17.39
CA SER A 330 6.96 -18.32 17.55
C SER A 330 6.22 -18.01 16.24
N ASP A 331 6.82 -18.30 15.08
CA ASP A 331 6.31 -17.92 13.75
C ASP A 331 4.94 -18.55 13.42
N ALA A 332 4.60 -19.66 14.09
CA ALA A 332 3.29 -20.27 13.94
C ALA A 332 2.14 -19.39 14.43
N GLN A 333 2.35 -18.34 15.24
CA GLN A 333 1.31 -17.43 15.75
C GLN A 333 1.40 -15.99 15.20
N ALA A 334 2.48 -15.64 14.52
CA ALA A 334 2.67 -14.27 14.02
C ALA A 334 1.67 -13.95 12.88
N GLY A 335 0.95 -12.84 13.00
CA GLY A 335 0.12 -12.28 11.93
C GLY A 335 0.97 -11.57 10.86
N LEU A 336 0.31 -11.00 9.84
CA LEU A 336 0.99 -10.24 8.77
C LEU A 336 1.60 -8.91 9.23
N GLY A 337 1.50 -8.53 10.52
CA GLY A 337 1.87 -7.20 10.99
C GLY A 337 0.88 -6.12 10.56
N LEU A 338 -0.37 -6.50 10.26
CA LEU A 338 -1.42 -5.59 9.82
C LEU A 338 -2.39 -5.20 10.94
N GLY A 339 -2.43 -5.90 12.08
CA GLY A 339 -3.47 -5.71 13.09
C GLY A 339 -3.60 -4.28 13.63
N LEU A 340 -2.49 -3.67 14.04
CA LEU A 340 -2.48 -2.28 14.54
C LEU A 340 -2.77 -1.26 13.43
N TYR A 341 -2.26 -1.49 12.21
CA TYR A 341 -2.61 -0.68 11.04
C TYR A 341 -4.11 -0.74 10.76
N ILE A 342 -4.71 -1.92 10.72
CA ILE A 342 -6.15 -2.07 10.49
C ILE A 342 -6.97 -1.41 11.61
N ALA A 343 -6.52 -1.51 12.87
CA ALA A 343 -7.17 -0.82 13.98
C ALA A 343 -7.15 0.70 13.81
N SER A 344 -6.02 1.28 13.37
CA SER A 344 -5.91 2.71 13.10
C SER A 344 -6.79 3.14 11.90
N GLU A 345 -6.84 2.30 10.85
CA GLU A 345 -7.65 2.58 9.68
C GLU A 345 -9.16 2.53 10.00
N ILE A 346 -9.60 1.59 10.85
CA ILE A 346 -10.99 1.50 11.33
C ILE A 346 -11.36 2.70 12.20
N ALA A 347 -10.49 3.12 13.13
CA ALA A 347 -10.73 4.32 13.95
C ALA A 347 -10.92 5.55 13.05
N ARG A 348 -10.03 5.75 12.08
CA ARG A 348 -10.11 6.85 11.12
C ARG A 348 -11.33 6.78 10.21
N ALA A 349 -11.77 5.58 9.79
CA ALA A 349 -13.01 5.42 9.03
C ALA A 349 -14.24 5.91 9.82
N HIS A 350 -14.22 5.78 11.14
CA HIS A 350 -15.23 6.32 12.05
C HIS A 350 -14.97 7.77 12.48
N ARG A 351 -14.09 8.51 11.79
CA ARG A 351 -13.63 9.86 12.13
C ARG A 351 -13.06 10.00 13.55
N GLY A 352 -12.60 8.89 14.11
CA GLY A 352 -11.92 8.81 15.39
C GLY A 352 -10.40 8.89 15.26
N SER A 353 -9.74 8.71 16.40
CA SER A 353 -8.29 8.68 16.51
C SER A 353 -7.83 7.52 17.37
N ILE A 354 -6.67 6.96 17.05
CA ILE A 354 -5.96 5.98 17.88
C ILE A 354 -4.64 6.59 18.36
N TYR A 355 -4.22 6.26 19.58
CA TYR A 355 -2.94 6.67 20.15
C TYR A 355 -2.33 5.52 20.97
N VAL A 356 -1.03 5.60 21.20
CA VAL A 356 -0.30 4.67 22.04
C VAL A 356 0.54 5.44 23.05
N ARG A 357 0.62 4.93 24.27
CA ARG A 357 1.57 5.36 25.30
C ARG A 357 2.24 4.12 25.88
N SER A 358 3.54 4.16 26.06
CA SER A 358 4.31 3.08 26.68
C SER A 358 5.32 3.69 27.63
N ASP A 359 5.34 3.20 28.87
CA ASP A 359 6.34 3.55 29.87
C ASP A 359 6.89 2.29 30.54
N SER A 360 7.71 2.46 31.58
CA SER A 360 8.31 1.33 32.32
C SER A 360 7.31 0.45 33.08
N THR A 361 6.04 0.86 33.17
CA THR A 361 5.00 0.20 33.95
C THR A 361 3.92 -0.43 33.08
N GLU A 362 3.44 0.29 32.06
CA GLU A 362 2.39 -0.19 31.17
C GLU A 362 2.52 0.33 29.74
N THR A 363 1.91 -0.41 28.82
CA THR A 363 1.59 0.06 27.47
C THR A 363 0.07 0.16 27.36
N ALA A 364 -0.42 1.28 26.86
CA ALA A 364 -1.83 1.53 26.65
C ALA A 364 -2.09 2.01 25.22
N PHE A 365 -2.96 1.29 24.50
CA PHE A 365 -3.51 1.70 23.21
C PHE A 365 -4.89 2.29 23.44
N GLY A 366 -5.07 3.56 23.10
CA GLY A 366 -6.33 4.29 23.30
C GLY A 366 -6.99 4.69 22.00
N VAL A 367 -8.31 4.68 21.98
CA VAL A 367 -9.15 5.02 20.83
C VAL A 367 -10.21 6.02 21.28
N ARG A 368 -10.41 7.06 20.48
CA ARG A 368 -11.50 8.04 20.65
C ARG A 368 -12.41 7.99 19.44
N LEU A 369 -13.70 7.83 19.67
CA LEU A 369 -14.72 7.72 18.64
C LEU A 369 -15.81 8.77 18.87
N PRO A 370 -16.11 9.66 17.90
CA PRO A 370 -17.27 10.52 18.00
C PRO A 370 -18.55 9.67 17.96
N ARG A 371 -19.58 10.02 18.77
CA ARG A 371 -20.85 9.27 18.81
C ARG A 371 -21.59 9.23 17.47
N ARG A 372 -21.29 10.16 16.57
CA ARG A 372 -21.79 10.19 15.19
C ARG A 372 -20.63 10.53 14.26
N PRO A 373 -20.14 9.56 13.45
CA PRO A 373 -19.00 9.74 12.56
C PRO A 373 -19.25 10.80 11.51
#